data_AF-B2A7D7-F1
#
_entry.id   AF-B2A7D7-F1
#
_cell.length_a   1.000
_cell.length_b   1.000
_cell.length_c   1.000
_cell.angle_alpha   90.00
_cell.angle_beta   90.00
_cell.angle_gamma   90.00
#
_symmetry.space_group_name_H-M   'P 1'
#
loop_
_entity.id
_entity.type
_entity.pdbx_description
1 polymer ?
#
loop_
_entity_poly.entity_id
_entity_poly.type
_entity_poly.pdbx_seq_one_letter_code
_entity_poly.pdbx_strand_id
1 'polypeptide(L)'
;MGFLGLLGLIGMFTGNYGFYGFFGFFGFFGISSQTDDELLRKNIARAGFNAFIVSNVALVLSIVIIGVTETIEFAALMIAIIFVIQLLVFIFSFNYYEKRGDT
;
A
#
# COMPACT_ATOMS: atom_id res chain seq x y z
N MET A 1 -3.96 4.50 -10.00
CA MET A 1 -3.73 3.36 -9.07
C MET A 1 -4.57 2.13 -9.41
N GLY A 2 -5.88 2.26 -9.73
CA GLY A 2 -6.77 1.11 -9.96
C GLY A 2 -6.27 0.03 -10.93
N PHE A 3 -5.66 0.42 -12.05
CA PHE A 3 -5.13 -0.51 -13.05
C PHE A 3 -4.00 -1.42 -12.55
N LEU A 4 -3.32 -1.07 -11.44
CA LEU A 4 -2.34 -1.97 -10.81
C LEU A 4 -2.99 -3.28 -10.34
N GLY A 5 -4.31 -3.31 -10.17
CA GLY A 5 -5.04 -4.54 -9.88
C GLY A 5 -4.96 -5.60 -10.98
N LEU A 6 -4.70 -5.20 -12.22
CA LEU A 6 -4.49 -6.15 -13.32
C LEU A 6 -3.24 -7.03 -13.12
N LEU A 7 -2.27 -6.58 -12.31
CA LEU A 7 -1.11 -7.40 -11.94
C LEU A 7 -1.52 -8.67 -11.19
N GLY A 8 -2.70 -8.70 -10.57
CA GLY A 8 -3.23 -9.91 -9.95
C GLY A 8 -3.51 -11.04 -10.94
N LEU A 9 -3.74 -10.72 -12.22
CA LEU A 9 -3.92 -11.73 -13.26
C LEU A 9 -2.62 -12.53 -13.53
N ILE A 10 -1.45 -11.97 -13.21
CA ILE A 10 -0.16 -12.67 -13.34
C ILE A 10 -0.11 -13.91 -12.44
N GLY A 11 -0.81 -13.88 -11.30
CA GLY A 11 -0.94 -15.02 -10.39
C GLY A 11 -1.55 -16.25 -11.06
N MET A 12 -2.45 -16.05 -12.03
CA MET A 12 -3.09 -17.15 -12.78
C MET A 12 -2.09 -17.92 -13.65
N PHE A 13 -1.12 -17.23 -14.23
CA PHE A 13 -0.12 -17.85 -15.13
C PHE A 13 1.10 -18.38 -14.38
N THR A 14 1.42 -17.79 -13.22
CA THR A 14 2.64 -18.11 -12.46
C THR A 14 2.40 -19.06 -11.29
N GLY A 15 1.16 -19.24 -10.84
CA GLY A 15 0.84 -19.99 -9.61
C GLY A 15 1.24 -19.27 -8.32
N ASN A 16 1.78 -18.04 -8.39
CA ASN A 16 2.18 -17.28 -7.22
C ASN A 16 1.01 -16.48 -6.66
N TYR A 17 0.47 -16.94 -5.53
CA TYR A 17 -0.67 -16.33 -4.84
C TYR A 17 -0.42 -14.88 -4.37
N GLY A 18 0.84 -14.47 -4.20
CA GLY A 18 1.19 -13.10 -3.82
C GLY A 18 0.70 -12.05 -4.84
N PHE A 19 0.63 -12.41 -6.12
CA PHE A 19 0.09 -11.51 -7.14
C PHE A 19 -1.39 -11.18 -6.91
N TYR A 20 -2.19 -12.10 -6.36
CA TYR A 20 -3.61 -11.81 -6.11
C TYR A 20 -3.83 -10.68 -5.10
N GLY A 21 -2.86 -10.37 -4.25
CA GLY A 21 -2.89 -9.18 -3.39
C GLY A 21 -3.03 -7.88 -4.18
N PHE A 22 -2.54 -7.83 -5.42
CA PHE A 22 -2.69 -6.65 -6.27
C PHE A 22 -4.14 -6.36 -6.62
N PHE A 23 -5.06 -7.34 -6.63
CA PHE A 23 -6.48 -7.05 -6.88
C PHE A 23 -7.08 -6.04 -5.89
N GLY A 24 -6.50 -5.91 -4.69
CA GLY A 24 -6.88 -4.85 -3.74
C GLY A 24 -6.76 -3.44 -4.34
N PHE A 25 -5.90 -3.22 -5.35
CA PHE A 25 -5.79 -1.94 -6.03
C PHE A 25 -7.05 -1.54 -6.79
N PHE A 26 -7.93 -2.46 -7.17
CA PHE A 26 -9.21 -2.09 -7.77
C PHE A 26 -10.07 -1.21 -6.85
N GLY A 27 -9.87 -1.29 -5.53
CA GLY A 27 -10.50 -0.37 -4.58
C GLY A 27 -10.22 1.11 -4.86
N PHE A 28 -9.06 1.45 -5.46
CA PHE A 28 -8.75 2.83 -5.82
C PHE A 28 -9.62 3.38 -6.97
N PHE A 29 -10.31 2.55 -7.75
CA PHE A 29 -11.32 3.06 -8.68
C PHE A 29 -12.47 3.75 -7.94
N GLY A 30 -12.83 3.28 -6.74
CA GLY A 30 -13.84 3.92 -5.90
C GLY A 30 -13.43 5.28 -5.34
N ILE A 31 -12.13 5.57 -5.23
CA ILE A 31 -11.62 6.92 -4.90
C ILE A 31 -11.69 7.81 -6.15
N SER A 32 -11.33 7.25 -7.32
CA SER A 32 -11.35 7.98 -8.60
C SER A 32 -12.75 8.39 -9.06
N SER A 33 -13.81 7.78 -8.53
CA SER A 33 -15.20 8.12 -8.84
C SER A 33 -15.78 9.20 -7.93
N GLN A 34 -15.06 9.62 -6.89
CA GLN A 34 -15.52 10.66 -5.96
C GLN A 34 -15.30 12.05 -6.57
N THR A 35 -16.14 13.00 -6.16
CA THR A 35 -15.97 14.41 -6.53
C THR A 35 -14.65 14.92 -5.96
N ASP A 36 -13.82 15.48 -6.84
CA ASP A 36 -12.52 16.03 -6.48
C ASP A 36 -12.67 17.36 -5.74
N ASP A 37 -12.89 17.29 -4.43
CA ASP A 37 -12.95 18.44 -3.53
C ASP A 37 -11.65 18.61 -2.70
N GLU A 38 -11.52 19.77 -2.05
CA GLU A 38 -10.32 20.09 -1.26
C GLU A 38 -10.14 19.16 -0.05
N LEU A 39 -11.24 18.63 0.51
CA LEU A 39 -11.21 17.74 1.66
C LEU A 39 -10.69 16.36 1.26
N LEU A 40 -11.16 15.81 0.15
CA LEU A 40 -10.69 14.55 -0.42
C LEU A 40 -9.19 14.62 -0.70
N ARG A 41 -8.71 15.70 -1.34
CA ARG A 41 -7.29 15.91 -1.61
C ARG A 41 -6.46 15.97 -0.33
N LYS A 42 -6.95 16.68 0.69
CA LYS A 42 -6.31 16.78 2.01
C LYS A 42 -6.25 15.41 2.71
N ASN A 43 -7.33 14.64 2.67
CA ASN A 43 -7.41 13.30 3.26
C ASN A 43 -6.45 12.32 2.57
N ILE A 44 -6.42 12.32 1.24
CA ILE A 44 -5.47 11.52 0.44
C ILE A 44 -4.03 11.91 0.77
N ALA A 45 -3.71 13.20 0.82
CA ALA A 45 -2.36 13.68 1.12
C ALA A 45 -1.92 13.25 2.54
N ARG A 46 -2.80 13.39 3.54
CA ARG A 46 -2.51 13.00 4.92
C ARG A 46 -2.35 11.48 5.07
N ALA A 47 -3.23 10.70 4.45
CA ALA A 47 -3.13 9.24 4.44
C ALA A 47 -1.86 8.76 3.71
N GLY A 48 -1.53 9.39 2.59
CA GLY A 48 -0.31 9.14 1.83
C GLY A 48 0.95 9.44 2.65
N PHE A 49 0.96 10.56 3.38
CA PHE A 49 2.08 10.94 4.24
C PHE A 49 2.29 9.94 5.39
N ASN A 50 1.22 9.49 6.05
CA ASN A 50 1.31 8.45 7.07
C ASN A 50 1.90 7.15 6.50
N ALA A 51 1.39 6.71 5.35
CA ALA A 51 1.87 5.52 4.66
C ALA A 51 3.35 5.64 4.28
N PHE A 52 3.78 6.80 3.80
CA PHE A 52 5.16 7.11 3.47
C PHE A 52 6.09 7.07 4.69
N ILE A 53 5.67 7.65 5.83
CA ILE A 53 6.45 7.58 7.06
C ILE A 53 6.63 6.13 7.50
N VAL A 54 5.53 5.36 7.55
CA VAL A 54 5.60 3.96 7.98
C VAL A 54 6.45 3.13 7.03
N SER A 55 6.34 3.33 5.72
CA SER A 55 7.14 2.59 4.74
C SER A 55 8.63 2.93 4.85
N ASN A 56 9.00 4.18 5.11
CA ASN A 56 10.40 4.57 5.35
C ASN A 56 10.96 3.94 6.62
N VAL A 57 10.21 3.97 7.73
CA VAL A 57 10.64 3.32 8.98
C VAL A 57 10.82 1.81 8.76
N ALA A 58 9.85 1.16 8.13
CA ALA A 58 9.92 -0.27 7.82
C ALA A 58 11.09 -0.60 6.88
N LEU A 59 11.38 0.26 5.90
CA LEU A 59 12.50 0.10 4.99
C LEU A 59 13.84 0.17 5.72
N VAL A 60 14.06 1.17 6.58
CA VAL A 60 15.30 1.31 7.36
C VAL A 60 15.53 0.08 8.24
N LEU A 61 14.49 -0.39 8.93
CA LEU A 61 14.58 -1.61 9.73
C LEU A 61 14.89 -2.85 8.88
N SER A 62 14.29 -2.93 7.69
CA SER A 62 14.53 -4.03 6.75
C SER A 62 15.96 -4.07 6.26
N ILE A 63 16.56 -2.92 5.95
CA ILE A 63 17.97 -2.84 5.54
C ILE A 63 18.89 -3.40 6.63
N VAL A 64 18.65 -3.07 7.89
CA VAL A 64 19.43 -3.60 9.03
C VAL A 64 19.28 -5.12 9.12
N ILE A 65 18.06 -5.65 9.03
CA ILE A 65 17.80 -7.09 9.11
C ILE A 65 18.42 -7.84 7.92
N ILE A 66 18.29 -7.31 6.71
CA ILE A 66 18.87 -7.90 5.51
C ILE A 66 20.39 -7.89 5.59
N GLY A 67 21.00 -6.82 6.10
CA GLY A 67 22.44 -6.73 6.30
C GLY A 67 23.02 -7.74 7.30
N VAL A 68 22.19 -8.26 8.22
CA VAL A 68 22.60 -9.31 9.17
C VAL A 68 22.32 -10.71 8.63
N THR A 69 21.22 -10.88 7.91
CA THR A 69 20.80 -12.19 7.40
C THR A 69 21.44 -12.56 6.06
N GLU A 70 21.83 -11.57 5.25
CA GLU A 70 22.49 -11.73 3.94
C GLU A 70 21.77 -12.69 2.97
N THR A 71 20.43 -12.81 3.08
CA THR A 71 19.63 -13.73 2.26
C THR A 71 18.65 -13.00 1.35
N ILE A 72 18.55 -13.47 0.10
CA ILE A 72 17.63 -12.92 -0.91
C ILE A 72 16.17 -13.22 -0.54
N GLU A 73 15.91 -14.37 0.09
CA GLU A 73 14.56 -14.77 0.51
C GLU A 73 13.98 -13.78 1.53
N PHE A 74 14.77 -13.38 2.54
CA PHE A 74 14.33 -12.38 3.51
C PHE A 74 14.18 -11.00 2.86
N ALA A 75 15.04 -10.62 1.90
CA ALA A 75 14.86 -9.37 1.17
C ALA A 75 13.52 -9.31 0.42
N ALA A 76 13.16 -10.38 -0.29
CA ALA A 76 11.88 -10.49 -0.99
C ALA A 76 10.69 -10.43 -0.01
N LEU A 77 10.78 -11.14 1.12
CA LEU A 77 9.76 -11.12 2.17
C LEU A 77 9.56 -9.71 2.75
N MET A 78 10.65 -9.02 3.11
CA MET A 78 10.57 -7.68 3.71
C MET A 78 10.00 -6.66 2.73
N ILE A 79 10.35 -6.73 1.44
CA ILE A 79 9.73 -5.88 0.41
C ILE A 79 8.21 -6.10 0.35
N ALA A 80 7.77 -7.36 0.35
CA ALA A 80 6.35 -7.69 0.34
C ALA A 80 5.64 -7.19 1.60
N ILE A 81 6.26 -7.35 2.77
CA ILE A 81 5.72 -6.86 4.06
C ILE A 81 5.60 -5.34 4.06
N ILE A 82 6.66 -4.60 3.68
CA ILE A 82 6.62 -3.13 3.60
C ILE A 82 5.48 -2.69 2.69
N PHE A 83 5.36 -3.33 1.52
CA PHE A 83 4.32 -3.02 0.55
C PHE A 83 2.90 -3.24 1.11
N VAL A 84 2.67 -4.33 1.83
CA VAL A 84 1.37 -4.59 2.46
C VAL A 84 1.10 -3.59 3.58
N ILE A 85 2.07 -3.36 4.47
CA ILE A 85 1.92 -2.44 5.60
C ILE A 85 1.62 -1.02 5.12
N GLN A 86 2.36 -0.50 4.14
CA GLN A 86 2.12 0.86 3.64
C GLN A 86 0.72 1.00 3.02
N LEU A 87 0.23 -0.02 2.32
CA LEU A 87 -1.11 -0.02 1.74
C LEU A 87 -2.19 -0.05 2.82
N LEU A 88 -2.03 -0.91 3.83
CA LEU A 88 -2.95 -0.96 4.97
C LEU A 88 -2.98 0.37 5.72
N VAL A 89 -1.83 0.98 5.99
CA VAL A 89 -1.74 2.28 6.65
C VAL A 89 -2.43 3.36 5.81
N PHE A 90 -2.21 3.37 4.49
CA PHE A 90 -2.91 4.28 3.60
C PHE A 90 -4.43 4.09 3.68
N ILE A 91 -4.91 2.86 3.48
CA ILE A 91 -6.35 2.54 3.43
C ILE A 91 -7.00 2.88 4.78
N PHE A 92 -6.42 2.47 5.90
CA PHE A 92 -6.98 2.76 7.21
C PHE A 92 -6.94 4.25 7.54
N SER A 93 -5.84 4.94 7.26
CA SER A 93 -5.74 6.39 7.47
C SER A 93 -6.76 7.14 6.62
N PHE A 94 -6.87 6.80 5.33
CA PHE A 94 -7.83 7.41 4.42
C PHE A 94 -9.26 7.22 4.91
N ASN A 95 -9.67 5.97 5.18
CA ASN A 95 -11.01 5.67 5.68
C ASN A 95 -11.30 6.34 7.03
N TYR A 96 -10.28 6.47 7.89
CA TYR A 96 -10.41 7.16 9.16
C TYR A 96 -10.67 8.67 8.97
N TYR A 97 -9.89 9.34 8.12
CA TYR A 97 -10.08 10.77 7.83
C TYR A 97 -11.40 11.04 7.10
N GLU A 98 -11.77 10.17 6.18
CA GLU A 98 -13.02 10.28 5.43
C GLU A 98 -14.25 10.13 6.32
N LYS A 99 -14.26 9.14 7.22
CA LYS A 99 -15.36 8.92 8.17
C LYS A 99 -15.44 9.98 9.26
N ARG A 100 -14.30 10.57 9.64
CA ARG A 100 -14.25 11.61 10.67
C ARG A 100 -14.81 12.93 10.15
N GLY A 101 -14.81 13.15 8.83
CA GLY A 101 -15.41 14.32 8.21
C GLY A 101 -14.94 15.60 8.87
N ASP A 102 -13.61 15.77 9.03
CA ASP A 102 -13.02 16.95 9.68
C ASP A 102 -13.46 18.21 8.89
N THR A 103 -14.56 18.80 9.37
CA THR A 103 -15.17 20.09 8.99
C THR A 103 -14.18 21.24 9.03
#